data_AF-A0A2D9KQ34-F1
#
_entry.id   AF-A0A2D9KQ34-F1
#
_cell.length_a   1.000
_cell.length_b   1.000
_cell.length_c   1.000
_cell.angle_alpha   90.00
_cell.angle_beta   90.00
_cell.angle_gamma   90.00
#
_symmetry.space_group_name_H-M   'P 1'
#
loop_
_entity.id
_entity.type
_entity.pdbx_description
1 polymer ?
#
loop_
_entity_poly.entity_id
_entity_poly.type
_entity_poly.pdbx_seq_one_letter_code
_entity_poly.pdbx_strand_id
1 'polypeptide(L)'
;MTWYLWSLVAFIVFGAQHLENAGKGAHASLITCLFLVVIGTLSLFRGHKLRWRGKDRFVLIASMVAIGLWYFSNDTLYSVLLLILVEFIAFVPTFVKGVKDPYSESAFFYMLAGLKYFSSLFSFDAFNYANMMYPLYAVICYGSFAMLVFYLRMKYKKSAEILTG
;
A
#
# COMPACT_ATOMS: atom_id res chain seq x y z
N MET A 1 -15.02 4.32 0.44
CA MET A 1 -14.58 4.56 1.84
C MET A 1 -13.13 4.16 1.99
N THR A 2 -12.75 2.93 1.61
CA THR A 2 -11.34 2.47 1.60
C THR A 2 -10.36 3.48 1.01
N TRP A 3 -10.68 4.10 -0.14
CA TRP A 3 -9.80 5.09 -0.78
C TRP A 3 -9.40 6.27 0.12
N TYR A 4 -10.35 6.86 0.85
CA TYR A 4 -10.05 8.00 1.76
C TYR A 4 -9.27 7.56 3.00
N LEU A 5 -9.53 6.35 3.50
CA LEU A 5 -8.77 5.80 4.62
C LEU A 5 -7.32 5.54 4.21
N TRP A 6 -7.10 4.88 3.07
CA TRP A 6 -5.75 4.66 2.54
C TRP A 6 -5.06 5.98 2.18
N SER A 7 -5.81 6.99 1.74
CA SER A 7 -5.29 8.35 1.53
C SER A 7 -4.78 8.96 2.84
N LEU A 8 -5.56 8.84 3.92
CA LEU A 8 -5.16 9.31 5.25
C LEU A 8 -3.88 8.58 5.71
N VAL A 9 -3.81 7.26 5.55
CA VAL A 9 -2.61 6.47 5.86
C VAL A 9 -1.40 6.97 5.05
N ALA A 10 -1.54 7.15 3.75
CA ALA A 10 -0.46 7.65 2.90
C ALA A 10 -0.01 9.07 3.29
N PHE A 11 -0.94 9.92 3.74
CA PHE A 11 -0.62 11.25 4.27
C PHE A 11 0.16 11.17 5.58
N ILE A 12 -0.20 10.25 6.47
CA ILE A 12 0.51 9.99 7.73
C ILE A 12 1.95 9.53 7.45
N VAL A 13 2.14 8.58 6.52
CA VAL A 13 3.47 8.13 6.08
C VAL A 13 4.29 9.31 5.57
N PHE A 14 3.70 10.14 4.70
CA PHE A 14 4.37 11.31 4.18
C PHE A 14 4.80 12.27 5.30
N GLY A 15 3.92 12.56 6.26
CA GLY A 15 4.23 13.43 7.40
C GLY A 15 5.38 12.90 8.25
N ALA A 16 5.39 11.59 8.55
CA ALA A 16 6.48 10.95 9.28
C ALA A 16 7.82 11.05 8.53
N GLN A 17 7.82 10.74 7.23
CA GLN A 17 9.02 10.85 6.40
C GLN A 17 9.50 12.31 6.24
N HIS A 18 8.57 13.26 6.13
CA HIS A 18 8.91 14.67 5.99
C HIS A 18 9.58 15.23 7.25
N LEU A 19 9.09 14.86 8.43
CA LEU A 19 9.68 15.28 9.71
C LEU A 19 11.06 14.65 9.97
N GLU A 20 11.35 13.49 9.38
CA GLU A 20 12.67 12.83 9.39
C GLU A 20 13.63 13.32 8.29
N ASN A 21 13.33 14.46 7.64
CA ASN A 21 14.13 15.02 6.54
C ASN A 21 14.40 14.00 5.42
N ALA A 22 13.44 13.11 5.14
CA ALA A 22 13.57 12.09 4.10
C ALA A 22 13.68 12.67 2.68
N GLY A 23 13.46 13.98 2.52
CA GLY A 23 13.69 14.65 1.25
C GLY A 23 12.69 14.24 0.17
N LYS A 24 13.19 14.08 -1.06
CA LYS A 24 12.35 13.75 -2.23
C LYS A 24 11.68 12.37 -2.11
N GLY A 25 12.29 11.41 -1.41
CA GLY A 25 11.75 10.06 -1.21
C GLY A 25 10.34 10.05 -0.57
N ALA A 26 10.04 11.00 0.31
CA ALA A 26 8.73 11.13 0.96
C ALA A 26 7.59 11.42 -0.04
N HIS A 27 7.89 12.10 -1.15
CA HIS A 27 6.87 12.57 -2.11
C HIS A 27 6.11 11.41 -2.77
N ALA A 28 6.70 10.21 -2.82
CA ALA A 28 6.02 9.02 -3.31
C ALA A 28 4.75 8.72 -2.50
N SER A 29 4.77 8.95 -1.18
CA SER A 29 3.63 8.76 -0.27
C SER A 29 2.59 9.87 -0.45
N LEU A 30 3.03 11.12 -0.64
CA LEU A 30 2.14 12.25 -0.94
C LEU A 30 1.39 12.07 -2.27
N ILE A 31 2.10 11.66 -3.32
CA ILE A 31 1.50 11.38 -4.63
C ILE A 31 0.42 10.30 -4.48
N THR A 32 0.70 9.23 -3.73
CA THR A 32 -0.30 8.19 -3.45
C THR A 32 -1.51 8.75 -2.71
N CYS A 33 -1.30 9.59 -1.69
CA CYS A 33 -2.40 10.27 -1.00
C CYS A 33 -3.32 11.00 -1.99
N LEU A 34 -2.76 11.83 -2.87
CA LEU A 34 -3.52 12.60 -3.85
C LEU A 34 -4.30 11.72 -4.83
N PHE A 35 -3.67 10.69 -5.39
CA PHE A 35 -4.35 9.75 -6.30
C PHE A 35 -5.50 9.02 -5.61
N LEU A 36 -5.32 8.61 -4.35
CA LEU A 36 -6.37 7.93 -3.59
C LEU A 36 -7.57 8.85 -3.31
N VAL A 37 -7.35 10.14 -3.05
CA VAL A 37 -8.45 11.12 -2.95
C VAL A 37 -9.18 11.23 -4.29
N VAL A 38 -8.47 11.39 -5.41
CA VAL A 38 -9.07 11.52 -6.74
C VAL A 38 -9.90 10.28 -7.09
N ILE A 39 -9.33 9.08 -6.91
CA ILE A 39 -10.03 7.81 -7.15
C ILE A 39 -11.25 7.68 -6.23
N GLY A 40 -11.10 8.03 -4.95
CA GLY A 40 -12.19 8.04 -3.98
C GLY A 40 -13.35 8.91 -4.45
N THR A 41 -13.06 10.14 -4.89
CA THR A 41 -14.06 11.12 -5.33
C THR A 41 -14.73 10.68 -6.65
N LEU A 42 -13.96 10.21 -7.62
CA LEU A 42 -14.49 9.65 -8.87
C LEU A 42 -15.38 8.42 -8.64
N SER A 43 -15.05 7.59 -7.66
CA SER A 43 -15.86 6.43 -7.27
C SER A 43 -17.24 6.83 -6.77
N LEU A 44 -17.34 7.95 -6.02
CA LEU A 44 -18.63 8.50 -5.56
C LEU A 44 -19.47 9.00 -6.75
N PHE A 45 -18.85 9.72 -7.69
CA PHE A 45 -19.54 10.19 -8.90
C PHE A 45 -20.04 9.04 -9.77
N ARG A 46 -19.40 7.86 -9.72
CA ARG A 46 -19.85 6.63 -10.40
C ARG A 46 -20.88 5.82 -9.61
N GLY A 47 -21.47 6.38 -8.55
CA GLY A 47 -22.56 5.76 -7.81
C GLY A 47 -22.13 4.72 -6.76
N HIS A 48 -20.83 4.55 -6.51
CA HIS A 48 -20.38 3.70 -5.40
C HIS A 48 -20.67 4.37 -4.06
N LYS A 49 -21.38 3.66 -3.18
CA LYS A 49 -21.70 4.14 -1.83
C LYS A 49 -20.52 3.97 -0.88
N LEU A 50 -20.38 4.94 0.03
CA LEU A 50 -19.48 4.87 1.17
C LEU A 50 -19.98 3.76 2.13
N ARG A 51 -19.32 2.60 2.11
CA ARG A 51 -19.58 1.50 3.04
C ARG A 51 -18.37 1.29 3.95
N TRP A 52 -18.60 1.34 5.26
CA TRP A 52 -17.61 0.99 6.28
C TRP A 52 -17.64 -0.52 6.49
N ARG A 53 -16.52 -1.21 6.25
CA ARG A 53 -16.34 -2.60 6.69
C ARG A 53 -15.61 -2.60 8.03
N GLY A 54 -15.88 -3.60 8.89
CA GLY A 54 -15.24 -3.69 10.20
C GLY A 54 -13.70 -3.65 10.16
N LYS A 55 -13.11 -4.17 9.09
CA LYS A 55 -11.66 -4.14 8.84
C LYS A 55 -11.13 -2.71 8.63
N ASP A 56 -11.92 -1.84 8.01
CA ASP A 56 -11.54 -0.43 7.80
C ASP A 56 -11.36 0.29 9.14
N ARG A 57 -12.21 -0.02 10.13
CA ARG A 57 -12.10 0.55 11.48
C ARG A 57 -10.82 0.11 12.19
N PHE A 58 -10.42 -1.15 12.04
CA PHE A 58 -9.17 -1.67 12.60
C PHE A 58 -7.96 -0.93 12.03
N VAL A 59 -7.87 -0.80 10.70
CA VAL A 59 -6.76 -0.10 10.05
C VAL A 59 -6.71 1.36 10.50
N LEU A 60 -7.84 2.05 10.56
CA LEU A 60 -7.89 3.44 11.02
C LEU A 60 -7.37 3.59 12.45
N ILE A 61 -7.89 2.78 13.39
CA ILE A 61 -7.48 2.84 14.80
C ILE A 61 -5.99 2.52 14.93
N ALA A 62 -5.52 1.48 14.26
CA ALA A 62 -4.13 1.06 14.36
C ALA A 62 -3.17 2.09 13.73
N SER A 63 -3.56 2.75 12.63
CA SER A 63 -2.81 3.87 12.07
C SER A 63 -2.79 5.08 13.01
N MET A 64 -3.91 5.40 13.69
CA MET A 64 -3.93 6.46 14.70
C MET A 64 -3.04 6.13 15.91
N VAL A 65 -3.01 4.87 16.34
CA VAL A 65 -2.09 4.40 17.39
C VAL A 65 -0.64 4.52 16.95
N ALA A 66 -0.31 4.21 15.68
CA ALA A 66 1.03 4.40 15.15
C ALA A 66 1.49 5.86 15.25
N ILE A 67 0.62 6.82 14.91
CA ILE A 67 0.91 8.26 15.06
C ILE A 67 1.06 8.64 16.53
N GLY A 68 0.17 8.15 17.39
CA GLY A 68 0.23 8.44 18.83
C GLY A 68 1.56 7.96 19.41
N LEU A 69 1.96 6.73 19.08
CA LEU A 69 3.24 6.18 19.50
C LEU A 69 4.41 7.02 19.00
N TRP A 70 4.39 7.47 17.75
CA TRP A 70 5.43 8.37 17.24
C TRP A 70 5.55 9.66 18.04
N TYR A 71 4.42 10.32 18.30
CA TYR A 71 4.37 11.57 19.03
C TYR A 71 4.93 11.44 20.45
N PHE A 72 4.71 10.30 21.10
CA PHE A 72 5.20 10.05 22.46
C PHE A 72 6.59 9.42 22.53
N SER A 73 7.01 8.61 21.54
CA SER A 73 8.29 7.89 21.58
C SER A 73 9.46 8.75 21.12
N ASN A 74 9.23 9.82 20.35
CA ASN A 74 10.27 10.54 19.58
C ASN A 74 11.13 9.63 18.68
N ASP A 75 10.70 8.38 18.49
CA ASP A 75 11.38 7.37 17.68
C ASP A 75 10.44 6.95 16.56
N THR A 76 10.73 7.45 15.37
CA THR A 76 9.96 7.23 14.15
C THR A 76 10.00 5.78 13.68
N LEU A 77 11.01 5.00 14.08
CA LEU A 77 11.17 3.62 13.62
C LEU A 77 10.05 2.71 14.14
N TYR A 78 9.69 2.78 15.42
CA TYR A 78 8.63 1.93 15.99
C TYR A 78 7.28 2.19 15.35
N SER A 79 7.00 3.44 15.04
CA SER A 79 5.75 3.89 14.42
C SER A 79 5.66 3.41 12.98
N VAL A 80 6.77 3.48 12.24
CA VAL A 80 6.89 2.92 10.90
C VAL A 80 6.71 1.40 10.91
N LEU A 81 7.33 0.69 11.87
CA LEU A 81 7.18 -0.77 12.01
C LEU A 81 5.74 -1.16 12.33
N LEU A 82 5.06 -0.46 13.23
CA LEU A 82 3.65 -0.70 13.52
C LEU A 82 2.79 -0.48 12.28
N LEU A 83 3.07 0.59 11.53
CA LEU A 83 2.32 0.90 10.33
C LEU A 83 2.50 -0.16 9.25
N ILE A 84 3.73 -0.67 9.07
CA ILE A 84 4.04 -1.80 8.19
C ILE A 84 3.22 -3.04 8.59
N LEU A 85 3.15 -3.37 9.88
CA LEU A 85 2.36 -4.51 10.36
C LEU A 85 0.87 -4.34 10.07
N VAL A 86 0.34 -3.14 10.33
CA VAL A 86 -1.07 -2.82 10.08
C VAL A 86 -1.40 -2.94 8.59
N GLU A 87 -0.56 -2.37 7.73
CA GLU A 87 -0.76 -2.47 6.28
C GLU A 87 -0.62 -3.90 5.79
N PHE A 88 0.33 -4.67 6.33
CA PHE A 88 0.50 -6.08 5.96
C PHE A 88 -0.76 -6.89 6.29
N ILE A 89 -1.32 -6.73 7.49
CA ILE A 89 -2.57 -7.36 7.92
C ILE A 89 -3.73 -6.90 7.02
N ALA A 90 -3.79 -5.62 6.69
CA ALA A 90 -4.80 -5.06 5.79
C ALA A 90 -4.69 -5.60 4.35
N PHE A 91 -3.49 -6.03 3.94
CA PHE A 91 -3.20 -6.56 2.61
C PHE A 91 -3.46 -8.07 2.47
N VAL A 92 -3.50 -8.83 3.58
CA VAL A 92 -3.80 -10.28 3.58
C VAL A 92 -5.06 -10.65 2.78
N PRO A 93 -6.21 -9.96 2.92
CA PRO A 93 -7.42 -10.27 2.14
C PRO A 93 -7.20 -10.11 0.63
N THR A 94 -6.37 -9.15 0.21
CA THR A 94 -6.00 -8.93 -1.19
C THR A 94 -5.18 -10.10 -1.72
N PHE A 95 -4.20 -10.58 -0.94
CA PHE A 95 -3.46 -11.80 -1.26
C PHE A 95 -4.39 -13.01 -1.43
N VAL A 96 -5.26 -13.26 -0.45
CA VAL A 96 -6.21 -14.38 -0.50
C VAL A 96 -7.13 -14.27 -1.72
N LYS A 97 -7.62 -13.05 -2.03
CA LYS A 97 -8.48 -12.80 -3.19
C LYS A 97 -7.72 -13.03 -4.51
N GLY A 98 -6.48 -12.55 -4.62
CA GLY A 98 -5.65 -12.73 -5.82
C GLY A 98 -5.27 -14.18 -6.10
N VAL A 99 -5.14 -15.02 -5.06
CA VAL A 99 -4.94 -16.47 -5.24
C VAL A 99 -6.22 -17.15 -5.76
N LYS A 100 -7.38 -16.79 -5.21
CA LYS A 100 -8.68 -17.38 -5.57
C LYS A 100 -9.16 -16.95 -6.95
N ASP A 101 -9.00 -15.67 -7.27
CA ASP A 101 -9.35 -15.09 -8.57
C ASP A 101 -8.25 -14.07 -8.99
N PRO A 102 -7.23 -14.53 -9.73
CA PRO A 102 -6.13 -13.67 -10.15
C PRO A 102 -6.54 -12.56 -11.12
N TYR A 103 -7.72 -12.60 -11.73
CA TYR A 103 -8.19 -11.56 -12.65
C TYR A 103 -9.00 -10.48 -11.93
N SER A 104 -9.40 -10.72 -10.68
CA SER A 104 -10.15 -9.76 -9.86
C SER A 104 -9.38 -8.53 -9.39
N GLU A 105 -8.06 -8.55 -9.50
CA GLU A 105 -7.14 -7.50 -9.05
C GLU A 105 -6.24 -7.03 -10.21
N SER A 106 -5.87 -5.76 -10.24
CA SER A 106 -5.03 -5.21 -11.31
C SER A 106 -3.55 -5.46 -11.05
N ALA A 107 -2.98 -6.54 -11.61
CA ALA A 107 -1.54 -6.85 -11.49
C ALA A 107 -0.64 -5.69 -11.91
N PHE A 108 -1.02 -4.97 -12.98
CA PHE A 108 -0.28 -3.81 -13.47
C PHE A 108 -0.23 -2.67 -12.45
N PHE A 109 -1.33 -2.43 -11.73
CA PHE A 109 -1.37 -1.43 -10.66
C PHE A 109 -0.37 -1.76 -9.55
N TYR A 110 -0.34 -3.00 -9.08
CA TYR A 110 0.59 -3.41 -8.01
C TYR A 110 2.04 -3.41 -8.49
N MET A 111 2.31 -3.79 -9.73
CA MET A 111 3.64 -3.68 -10.33
C MET A 111 4.12 -2.22 -10.36
N LEU A 112 3.27 -1.29 -10.82
CA LEU A 112 3.60 0.13 -10.87
C LEU A 112 3.77 0.72 -9.46
N ALA A 113 2.96 0.29 -8.49
CA ALA A 113 3.12 0.68 -7.10
C ALA A 113 4.46 0.20 -6.52
N GLY A 114 4.85 -1.05 -6.78
CA GLY A 114 6.15 -1.59 -6.40
C GLY A 114 7.30 -0.80 -7.03
N LEU A 115 7.22 -0.51 -8.33
CA LEU A 115 8.24 0.27 -9.04
C LEU A 115 8.36 1.70 -8.50
N LYS A 116 7.23 2.36 -8.19
CA LYS A 116 7.21 3.68 -7.56
C LYS A 116 7.98 3.70 -6.24
N TYR A 117 7.71 2.74 -5.35
CA TYR A 117 8.42 2.66 -4.07
C TYR A 117 9.88 2.22 -4.23
N PHE A 118 10.19 1.42 -5.25
CA PHE A 118 11.56 1.07 -5.59
C PHE A 118 12.35 2.30 -6.01
N SER A 119 11.79 3.16 -6.87
CA SER A 119 12.41 4.44 -7.23
C SER A 119 12.55 5.39 -6.04
N SER A 120 11.58 5.39 -5.11
CA SER A 120 11.63 6.20 -3.88
C SER A 120 12.84 5.87 -3.02
N LEU A 121 13.29 4.61 -2.97
CA LEU A 121 14.47 4.19 -2.20
C LEU A 121 15.77 4.90 -2.61
N PHE A 122 15.90 5.29 -3.87
CA PHE A 122 17.09 6.00 -4.37
C PHE A 122 16.98 7.52 -4.28
N SER A 123 15.86 8.03 -3.76
CA SER A 123 15.54 9.46 -3.74
C SER A 123 15.54 10.05 -2.33
N PHE A 124 15.97 9.28 -1.32
CA PHE A 124 16.11 9.77 0.04
C PHE A 124 17.36 10.62 0.19
N ASP A 125 17.21 11.80 0.79
CA ASP A 125 18.35 12.66 1.12
C ASP A 125 19.10 12.14 2.37
N ALA A 126 18.37 11.46 3.28
CA ALA A 126 18.91 10.79 4.46
C ALA A 126 18.55 9.29 4.47
N PHE A 127 19.57 8.45 4.31
CA PHE A 127 19.46 6.99 4.37
C PHE A 127 19.50 6.53 5.84
N ASN A 128 18.31 6.41 6.45
CA ASN A 128 18.15 5.81 7.77
C ASN A 128 17.07 4.73 7.75
N TYR A 129 17.04 3.89 8.79
CA TYR A 129 16.10 2.78 8.87
C TYR A 129 14.64 3.25 8.84
N ALA A 130 14.30 4.34 9.52
CA ALA A 130 12.93 4.87 9.56
C ALA A 130 12.41 5.24 8.15
N ASN A 131 13.25 5.84 7.31
CA ASN A 131 12.90 6.26 5.96
C ASN A 131 12.79 5.08 4.98
N MET A 132 13.68 4.09 5.10
CA MET A 132 13.80 3.00 4.14
C MET A 132 12.82 1.84 4.40
N MET A 133 12.45 1.58 5.66
CA MET A 133 11.64 0.42 6.03
C MET A 133 10.29 0.38 5.31
N TYR A 134 9.58 1.50 5.25
CA TYR A 134 8.26 1.54 4.61
C TYR A 134 8.32 1.32 3.08
N PRO A 135 9.15 2.04 2.30
CA PRO A 135 9.32 1.74 0.88
C PRO A 135 9.83 0.33 0.60
N LEU A 136 10.76 -0.21 1.42
CA LEU A 136 11.22 -1.60 1.28
C LEU A 136 10.06 -2.60 1.45
N TYR A 137 9.27 -2.44 2.51
CA TYR A 137 8.06 -3.23 2.72
C TYR A 137 7.12 -3.15 1.52
N ALA A 138 6.87 -1.93 1.01
CA ALA A 138 5.95 -1.70 -0.10
C ALA A 138 6.45 -2.36 -1.41
N VAL A 139 7.75 -2.28 -1.70
CA VAL A 139 8.37 -2.98 -2.85
C VAL A 139 8.16 -4.49 -2.74
N ILE A 140 8.46 -5.06 -1.57
CA ILE A 140 8.34 -6.50 -1.35
C ILE A 140 6.87 -6.94 -1.46
N CYS A 141 5.95 -6.25 -0.79
CA CYS A 141 4.54 -6.65 -0.78
C CYS A 141 3.88 -6.48 -2.16
N TYR A 142 4.01 -5.32 -2.79
CA TYR A 142 3.37 -5.09 -4.09
C TYR A 142 4.05 -5.86 -5.21
N GLY A 143 5.39 -5.97 -5.18
CA GLY A 143 6.15 -6.75 -6.14
C GLY A 143 5.81 -8.25 -6.05
N SER A 144 5.83 -8.84 -4.85
CA SER A 144 5.48 -10.25 -4.66
C SER A 144 4.03 -10.55 -5.04
N PHE A 145 3.09 -9.66 -4.72
CA PHE A 145 1.70 -9.82 -5.14
C PHE A 145 1.53 -9.76 -6.66
N ALA A 146 2.19 -8.79 -7.32
CA ALA A 146 2.16 -8.69 -8.77
C ALA A 146 2.73 -9.96 -9.44
N MET A 147 3.88 -10.44 -8.97
CA MET A 147 4.50 -11.68 -9.45
C MET A 147 3.60 -12.89 -9.26
N LEU A 148 2.98 -13.03 -8.09
CA LEU A 148 2.03 -14.10 -7.78
C LEU A 148 0.86 -14.10 -8.77
N VAL A 149 0.23 -12.94 -8.99
CA VAL A 149 -0.91 -12.81 -9.89
C VAL A 149 -0.50 -13.13 -11.33
N PHE A 150 0.65 -12.64 -11.81
CA PHE A 150 1.15 -12.98 -13.14
C PHE A 150 1.40 -14.47 -13.31
N TYR A 151 2.05 -15.10 -12.34
CA TYR A 151 2.30 -16.53 -12.34
C TYR A 151 1.00 -17.35 -12.42
N LEU A 152 0.01 -17.01 -11.59
CA LEU A 152 -1.27 -17.73 -11.59
C LEU A 152 -2.02 -17.55 -12.92
N ARG A 153 -2.02 -16.36 -13.51
CA ARG A 153 -2.64 -16.11 -14.83
C ARG A 153 -1.98 -16.94 -15.93
N MET A 154 -0.65 -17.03 -15.94
CA MET A 154 0.08 -17.86 -16.90
C MET A 154 -0.27 -19.35 -16.74
N LYS A 155 -0.36 -19.83 -15.49
CA LYS A 155 -0.74 -21.20 -15.18
C LYS A 155 -2.16 -21.52 -15.68
N TYR A 156 -3.14 -20.66 -15.41
CA TYR A 156 -4.52 -20.86 -15.86
C TYR A 156 -4.65 -20.83 -17.38
N LYS A 157 -3.94 -19.93 -18.07
CA LYS A 157 -3.93 -19.88 -19.54
C LYS A 157 -3.40 -21.18 -20.14
N LYS A 158 -2.28 -21.69 -19.63
CA LYS A 158 -1.69 -22.96 -20.09
C LYS A 158 -2.62 -24.16 -19.86
N SER A 159 -3.31 -24.21 -18.71
CA SER A 159 -4.29 -25.27 -18.44
C SER A 159 -5.49 -25.22 -19.39
N ALA A 160 -5.95 -24.03 -19.77
CA ALA A 160 -7.03 -23.88 -20.74
C ALA A 160 -6.62 -24.35 -22.14
N GLU A 161 -5.41 -24.01 -22.59
CA GLU A 161 -4.87 -24.43 -23.89
C GLU A 161 -4.77 -25.97 -24.03
N ILE A 162 -4.37 -26.67 -22.96
CA ILE A 162 -4.28 -28.15 -22.93
C ILE A 162 -5.66 -28.83 -23.03
N LEU A 163 -6.73 -28.21 -22.51
CA LEU A 163 -8.07 -28.78 -22.54
C LEU A 163 -8.79 -28.57 -23.89
N THR A 164 -8.29 -27.65 -24.71
CA THR A 164 -8.90 -27.27 -26.00
C THR A 164 -8.16 -27.79 -27.22
N GLY A 165 -6.97 -28.37 -27.07
CA GLY A 165 -6.15 -28.94 -28.15
C GLY A 165 -6.07 -30.45 -28.07
#